data_AF-A0A6A3IYW5-F1
#
_entry.id   AF-A0A6A3IYW5-F1
#
_cell.length_a   1.000
_cell.length_b   1.000
_cell.length_c   1.000
_cell.angle_alpha   90.00
_cell.angle_beta   90.00
_cell.angle_gamma   90.00
#
_symmetry.space_group_name_H-M   'P 1'
#
loop_
_entity.id
_entity.type
_entity.pdbx_description
1 polymer ?
#
loop_
_entity_poly.entity_id
_entity_poly.type
_entity_poly.pdbx_seq_one_letter_code
_entity_poly.pdbx_strand_id
1 'polypeptide(L)'
;DALKNAAFNAEIIISETSGNLTIREDDDLTEEDFSQMRLVTQTSRGILVENNLVHFTDFSRAGGEESYAVTAADFVDQDERFPYRPHERIRRDATAAILVTSHVDAKSSKEADADGYGGHTSSEEEAEPVVVITRWAFTRICRTEMNVPIEVLREMRDLSGRVSETILNCVRETVGLAK
;
A
#
# COMPACT_ATOMS: atom_id res chain seq x y z
N ASP A 1 2.68 -0.92 -11.29
CA ASP A 1 3.97 -1.52 -10.90
C ASP A 1 4.45 -1.10 -9.51
N ALA A 2 4.69 0.18 -9.26
CA ALA A 2 5.15 0.68 -7.94
C ALA A 2 4.31 0.16 -6.75
N LEU A 3 2.98 0.21 -6.87
CA LEU A 3 2.05 -0.25 -5.84
C LEU A 3 2.10 -1.77 -5.65
N LYS A 4 2.25 -2.53 -6.74
CA LYS A 4 2.40 -3.99 -6.70
C LYS A 4 3.70 -4.37 -6.01
N ASN A 5 4.80 -3.70 -6.35
CA ASN A 5 6.11 -3.92 -5.72
C ASN A 5 6.11 -3.59 -4.22
N ALA A 6 5.45 -2.51 -3.81
CA ALA A 6 5.33 -2.17 -2.40
C ALA A 6 4.51 -3.21 -1.61
N ALA A 7 3.45 -3.76 -2.20
CA ALA A 7 2.68 -4.83 -1.59
C ALA A 7 3.46 -6.15 -1.52
N PHE A 8 4.20 -6.48 -2.59
CA PHE A 8 5.01 -7.70 -2.66
C PHE A 8 6.10 -7.72 -1.58
N ASN A 9 6.75 -6.59 -1.33
CA ASN A 9 7.83 -6.44 -0.36
C ASN A 9 7.36 -5.90 1.01
N ALA A 10 6.10 -6.16 1.38
CA ALA A 10 5.52 -5.59 2.59
C ALA A 10 6.29 -5.98 3.87
N GLU A 11 6.85 -7.19 3.96
CA GLU A 11 7.65 -7.63 5.10
C GLU A 11 8.91 -6.78 5.28
N ILE A 12 9.56 -6.36 4.18
CA ILE A 12 10.73 -5.48 4.21
C ILE A 12 10.29 -4.10 4.68
N ILE A 13 9.25 -3.52 4.06
CA ILE A 13 8.75 -2.18 4.40
C ILE A 13 8.33 -2.12 5.87
N ILE A 14 7.62 -3.14 6.37
CA ILE A 14 7.21 -3.21 7.78
C ILE A 14 8.43 -3.36 8.68
N SER A 15 9.41 -4.18 8.29
CA SER A 15 10.63 -4.37 9.08
C SER A 15 11.41 -3.07 9.23
N GLU A 16 11.66 -2.38 8.13
CA GLU A 16 12.38 -1.10 8.11
C GLU A 16 11.63 -0.01 8.85
N THR A 17 10.31 0.08 8.66
CA THR A 17 9.48 1.10 9.33
C THR A 17 9.37 0.88 10.84
N SER A 18 9.31 -0.39 11.27
CA SER A 18 9.12 -0.74 12.68
C SER A 18 10.43 -0.84 13.46
N GLY A 19 11.55 -1.14 12.78
CA GLY A 19 12.79 -1.59 13.41
C GLY A 19 12.71 -3.02 13.99
N ASN A 20 11.63 -3.74 13.73
CA ASN A 20 11.38 -5.10 14.20
C ASN A 20 11.39 -6.07 13.02
N LEU A 21 11.93 -7.28 13.20
CA LEU A 21 11.93 -8.27 12.13
C LEU A 21 10.50 -8.72 11.80
N THR A 22 10.14 -8.62 10.53
CA THR A 22 8.92 -9.19 9.96
C THR A 22 9.29 -10.27 8.96
N ILE A 23 8.68 -11.44 9.09
CA ILE A 23 8.83 -12.56 8.16
C ILE A 23 7.53 -12.79 7.40
N ARG A 24 7.65 -13.31 6.18
CA ARG A 24 6.54 -13.80 5.39
C ARG A 24 6.48 -15.33 5.49
N GLU A 25 5.33 -15.88 5.88
CA GLU A 25 5.12 -17.31 6.16
C GLU A 25 4.28 -18.02 5.07
N ASP A 26 3.89 -17.32 4.00
CA ASP A 26 3.32 -17.92 2.80
C ASP A 26 4.41 -18.21 1.76
N ASP A 27 4.41 -19.42 1.20
CA ASP A 27 5.39 -19.88 0.19
C ASP A 27 4.97 -19.59 -1.26
N ASP A 28 3.75 -19.07 -1.48
CA ASP A 28 3.18 -18.84 -2.82
C ASP A 28 3.29 -17.35 -3.21
N LEU A 29 4.50 -16.94 -3.57
CA LEU A 29 4.76 -15.65 -4.22
C LEU A 29 4.46 -15.78 -5.72
N THR A 30 3.19 -15.80 -6.10
CA THR A 30 2.81 -15.67 -7.51
C THR A 30 2.76 -14.18 -7.88
N GLU A 31 3.27 -13.79 -9.06
CA GLU A 31 3.11 -12.43 -9.62
C GLU A 31 1.67 -12.19 -10.13
N GLU A 32 0.69 -12.80 -9.47
CA GLU A 32 -0.72 -12.71 -9.83
C GLU A 32 -1.34 -11.44 -9.24
N ASP A 33 -2.46 -11.03 -9.83
CA ASP A 33 -3.27 -9.89 -9.36
C ASP A 33 -3.94 -10.16 -8.00
N PHE A 34 -3.72 -11.35 -7.44
CA PHE A 34 -4.19 -11.80 -6.14
C PHE A 34 -3.10 -12.60 -5.44
N SER A 35 -2.90 -12.35 -4.14
CA SER A 35 -2.04 -13.19 -3.29
C SER A 35 -2.53 -13.22 -1.85
N GLN A 36 -2.21 -14.29 -1.12
CA GLN A 36 -2.34 -14.29 0.33
C GLN A 36 -1.01 -13.81 0.93
N MET A 37 -1.07 -12.94 1.94
CA MET A 37 0.09 -12.38 2.62
C MET A 37 0.03 -12.73 4.10
N ARG A 38 0.90 -13.63 4.55
CA ARG A 38 1.06 -14.01 5.96
C ARG A 38 2.31 -13.38 6.53
N LEU A 39 2.12 -12.31 7.27
CA LEU A 39 3.21 -11.52 7.84
C LEU A 39 3.24 -11.70 9.34
N VAL A 40 4.42 -11.99 9.89
CA VAL A 40 4.64 -12.12 11.33
C VAL A 40 5.75 -11.20 11.76
N THR A 41 5.43 -10.24 12.62
CA THR A 41 6.40 -9.30 13.19
C THR A 41 6.70 -9.69 14.63
N GLN A 42 7.99 -9.77 14.97
CA GLN A 42 8.43 -9.93 16.36
C GLN A 42 8.70 -8.55 16.97
N THR A 43 7.86 -8.13 17.91
CA THR A 43 8.03 -6.85 18.62
C THR A 43 9.33 -6.83 19.45
N SER A 44 9.76 -5.63 19.85
CA SER A 44 10.93 -5.39 20.72
C SER A 44 10.90 -6.18 22.05
N ARG A 45 9.71 -6.61 22.50
CA ARG A 45 9.50 -7.41 23.71
C ARG A 45 9.33 -8.91 23.44
N GLY A 46 9.62 -9.36 22.22
CA GLY A 46 9.54 -10.76 21.80
C GLY A 46 8.13 -11.28 21.56
N ILE A 47 7.11 -10.41 21.60
CA ILE A 47 5.72 -10.80 21.29
C ILE A 47 5.57 -10.86 19.77
N LEU A 48 5.00 -11.96 19.29
CA LEU A 48 4.68 -12.16 17.88
C LEU A 48 3.32 -11.55 17.54
N VAL A 49 3.28 -10.79 16.44
CA VAL A 49 2.06 -10.20 15.89
C VAL A 49 1.89 -10.74 14.48
N GLU A 50 0.75 -11.38 14.19
CA GLU A 50 0.45 -11.88 12.87
C GLU A 50 -0.61 -11.03 12.13
N ASN A 51 -0.42 -10.94 10.82
CA ASN A 51 -1.37 -10.45 9.84
C ASN A 51 -1.55 -11.55 8.79
N ASN A 52 -2.79 -11.99 8.58
CA ASN A 52 -3.14 -12.89 7.48
C ASN A 52 -4.09 -12.14 6.57
N LEU A 53 -3.59 -11.74 5.40
CA LEU A 53 -4.29 -10.87 4.48
C LEU A 53 -4.49 -11.56 3.13
N VAL A 54 -5.57 -11.22 2.45
CA VAL A 54 -5.73 -11.41 1.01
C VAL A 54 -5.52 -10.08 0.34
N HIS A 55 -4.66 -10.06 -0.66
CA HIS A 55 -4.26 -8.88 -1.42
C HIS A 55 -4.76 -9.01 -2.85
N PHE A 56 -5.28 -7.91 -3.38
CA PHE A 56 -5.77 -7.78 -4.75
C PHE A 56 -5.18 -6.52 -5.37
N THR A 57 -4.92 -6.57 -6.67
CA THR A 57 -4.50 -5.41 -7.44
C THR A 57 -5.12 -5.44 -8.82
N ASP A 58 -5.50 -4.28 -9.31
CA ASP A 58 -5.99 -4.12 -10.68
C ASP A 58 -5.49 -2.80 -11.25
N PHE A 59 -5.31 -2.75 -12.56
CA PHE A 59 -4.86 -1.58 -13.28
C PHE A 59 -5.60 -1.45 -14.61
N SER A 60 -6.18 -0.27 -14.83
CA SER A 60 -6.91 0.04 -16.04
C SER A 60 -6.38 1.31 -16.68
N ARG A 61 -6.10 1.24 -17.98
CA ARG A 61 -5.88 2.41 -18.85
C ARG A 61 -7.18 2.67 -19.60
N ALA A 62 -7.94 3.70 -19.24
CA ALA A 62 -9.03 4.11 -20.11
C ALA A 62 -8.40 4.71 -21.38
N GLY A 63 -8.91 4.32 -22.55
CA GLY A 63 -8.37 4.69 -23.86
C GLY A 63 -8.60 6.15 -24.25
N GLY A 64 -8.06 7.09 -23.46
CA GLY A 64 -8.15 8.53 -23.75
C GLY A 64 -7.31 9.40 -22.81
N GLU A 65 -7.69 9.54 -21.54
CA GLU A 65 -7.15 10.62 -20.68
C GLU A 65 -7.03 10.24 -19.18
N GLU A 66 -7.68 9.17 -18.73
CA GLU A 66 -7.69 8.77 -17.31
C GLU A 66 -7.19 7.33 -17.14
N SER A 67 -6.22 7.13 -16.26
CA SER A 67 -5.78 5.80 -15.84
C SER A 67 -5.95 5.66 -14.34
N TYR A 68 -6.27 4.45 -13.89
CA TYR A 68 -6.32 4.16 -12.47
C TYR A 68 -5.67 2.83 -12.14
N ALA A 69 -5.08 2.78 -10.95
CA ALA A 69 -4.61 1.56 -10.32
C ALA A 69 -5.29 1.44 -8.96
N VAL A 70 -5.78 0.26 -8.63
CA VAL A 70 -6.30 -0.04 -7.30
C VAL A 70 -5.53 -1.20 -6.70
N THR A 71 -5.26 -1.10 -5.40
CA THR A 71 -4.89 -2.24 -4.60
C THR A 71 -5.77 -2.30 -3.37
N ALA A 72 -6.16 -3.49 -2.97
CA ALA A 72 -6.90 -3.74 -1.76
C ALA A 72 -6.26 -4.90 -1.01
N ALA A 73 -6.25 -4.81 0.32
CA ALA A 73 -5.92 -5.92 1.19
C ALA A 73 -7.01 -6.04 2.25
N ASP A 74 -7.46 -7.25 2.53
CA ASP A 74 -8.40 -7.52 3.61
C ASP A 74 -7.93 -8.69 4.46
N PHE A 75 -8.41 -8.81 5.69
CA PHE A 75 -8.04 -9.91 6.56
C PHE A 75 -8.74 -11.20 6.15
N VAL A 76 -8.08 -12.33 6.35
CA VAL A 76 -8.70 -13.65 6.21
C VAL A 76 -9.57 -13.92 7.43
N ASP A 77 -10.87 -14.12 7.23
CA ASP A 77 -11.83 -14.42 8.30
C ASP A 77 -11.81 -15.90 8.70
N GLN A 78 -11.55 -16.78 7.74
CA GLN A 78 -11.52 -18.24 7.89
C GLN A 78 -10.11 -18.78 7.68
N ASP A 79 -9.42 -19.05 8.79
CA ASP A 79 -8.02 -19.47 8.81
C ASP A 79 -7.82 -20.99 8.55
N GLU A 80 -8.64 -21.66 7.73
CA GLU A 80 -8.51 -23.11 7.50
C GLU A 80 -7.14 -23.51 6.93
N ARG A 81 -6.63 -22.73 5.97
CA ARG A 81 -5.32 -22.95 5.35
C ARG A 81 -4.16 -22.68 6.31
N PHE A 82 -4.33 -21.69 7.18
CA PHE A 82 -3.28 -21.26 8.10
C PHE A 82 -3.85 -20.87 9.47
N PRO A 83 -4.15 -21.88 10.32
CA PRO A 83 -4.87 -21.68 11.57
C PRO A 83 -4.21 -20.69 12.52
N TYR A 84 -5.01 -19.77 13.08
CA TYR A 84 -4.54 -18.82 14.09
C TYR A 84 -4.11 -19.54 15.39
N ARG A 85 -2.98 -19.08 15.96
CA ARG A 85 -2.39 -19.60 17.21
C ARG A 85 -2.47 -18.56 18.33
N PRO A 86 -3.62 -18.44 19.04
CA PRO A 86 -3.88 -17.34 19.98
C PRO A 86 -2.98 -17.32 21.22
N HIS A 87 -2.37 -18.46 21.57
CA HIS A 87 -1.45 -18.55 22.71
C HIS A 87 0.00 -18.20 22.33
N GLU A 88 0.33 -18.20 21.04
CA GLU A 88 1.68 -17.93 20.54
C GLU A 88 1.81 -16.51 19.98
N ARG A 89 0.73 -15.97 19.42
CA ARG A 89 0.76 -14.75 18.62
C ARG A 89 -0.50 -13.91 18.81
N ILE A 90 -0.36 -12.60 18.70
CA ILE A 90 -1.49 -11.66 18.64
C ILE A 90 -1.94 -11.54 17.18
N ARG A 91 -3.24 -11.73 16.91
CA ARG A 91 -3.82 -11.42 15.60
C ARG A 91 -4.10 -9.93 15.46
N ARG A 92 -3.64 -9.34 14.36
CA ARG A 92 -4.05 -8.01 13.90
C ARG A 92 -4.76 -8.16 12.56
N ASP A 93 -6.04 -7.85 12.52
CA ASP A 93 -6.79 -7.77 11.28
C ASP A 93 -6.59 -6.39 10.66
N ALA A 94 -6.50 -6.33 9.33
CA ALA A 94 -6.35 -5.11 8.59
C ALA A 94 -7.16 -5.16 7.30
N THR A 95 -7.82 -4.05 6.99
CA THR A 95 -8.45 -3.79 5.70
C THR A 95 -7.85 -2.49 5.18
N ALA A 96 -7.33 -2.48 3.96
CA ALA A 96 -6.76 -1.31 3.34
C ALA A 96 -7.05 -1.28 1.85
N ALA A 97 -7.20 -0.08 1.30
CA ALA A 97 -7.29 0.14 -0.14
C ALA A 97 -6.50 1.39 -0.53
N ILE A 98 -5.81 1.32 -1.66
CA ILE A 98 -5.13 2.48 -2.27
C ILE A 98 -5.62 2.57 -3.71
N LEU A 99 -6.14 3.75 -4.07
CA LEU A 99 -6.53 4.11 -5.42
C LEU A 99 -5.56 5.18 -5.93
N VAL A 100 -4.93 4.93 -7.06
CA VAL A 100 -4.09 5.89 -7.78
C VAL A 100 -4.84 6.27 -9.05
N THR A 101 -5.04 7.56 -9.30
CA THR A 101 -5.65 8.07 -10.53
C THR A 101 -4.74 9.12 -11.16
N SER A 102 -4.58 9.08 -12.48
CA SER A 102 -3.89 10.14 -13.25
C SER A 102 -4.89 10.97 -14.04
N HIS A 103 -4.72 12.30 -14.00
CA HIS A 103 -5.54 13.26 -14.76
C HIS A 103 -4.62 14.17 -15.58
N VAL A 104 -4.96 14.43 -16.84
CA VAL A 104 -4.28 15.43 -17.66
C VAL A 104 -4.99 16.78 -17.45
N ASP A 105 -4.28 17.81 -16.99
CA ASP A 105 -4.90 19.11 -16.75
C ASP A 105 -5.18 19.84 -18.07
N ALA A 106 -6.45 19.83 -18.51
CA ALA A 106 -6.89 20.49 -19.73
C ALA A 106 -6.88 22.04 -19.67
N LYS A 107 -6.40 22.65 -18.57
CA LYS A 107 -6.29 24.11 -18.45
C LYS A 107 -5.02 24.70 -19.05
N SER A 108 -3.93 23.93 -19.14
CA SER A 108 -2.70 24.38 -19.80
C SER A 108 -2.83 24.48 -21.33
N SER A 109 -3.80 23.80 -21.92
CA SER A 109 -4.03 23.79 -23.37
C SER A 109 -4.95 24.90 -23.89
N LYS A 110 -5.63 25.66 -23.02
CA LYS A 110 -6.62 26.67 -23.44
C LYS A 110 -6.13 28.12 -23.45
N GLU A 111 -4.94 28.42 -22.95
CA GLU A 111 -4.39 29.79 -22.96
C GLU A 111 -3.52 30.10 -24.20
N ALA A 112 -3.23 29.11 -25.06
CA ALA A 112 -2.37 29.29 -26.24
C ALA A 112 -3.13 29.72 -27.53
N ASP A 113 -4.47 29.67 -27.55
CA ASP A 113 -5.28 29.93 -28.76
C ASP A 113 -5.88 31.34 -28.84
N ALA A 114 -5.35 32.29 -28.06
CA ALA A 114 -5.80 33.68 -28.10
C ALA A 114 -4.62 34.66 -28.26
N ASP A 115 -3.79 34.47 -29.29
CA ASP A 115 -3.24 35.60 -30.08
C ASP A 115 -2.52 35.09 -31.33
N GLY A 116 -3.04 35.50 -32.49
CA GLY A 116 -2.48 35.16 -33.78
C GLY A 116 -1.18 35.91 -34.09
N TYR A 117 -0.38 35.28 -34.94
CA TYR A 117 0.78 35.78 -35.68
C TYR A 117 2.16 35.54 -35.06
N GLY A 118 2.76 34.40 -35.39
CA GLY A 118 4.19 34.15 -35.20
C GLY A 118 4.55 32.69 -35.49
N GLY A 119 5.20 32.43 -36.62
CA GLY A 119 5.71 31.10 -36.93
C GLY A 119 6.80 30.71 -35.95
N HIS A 120 6.52 29.71 -35.12
CA HIS A 120 7.52 28.94 -34.39
C HIS A 120 7.00 27.51 -34.27
N THR A 121 7.88 26.54 -34.52
CA THR A 121 7.63 25.11 -34.35
C THR A 121 7.24 24.85 -32.89
N SER A 122 5.95 24.67 -32.62
CA SER A 122 5.43 24.31 -31.31
C SER A 122 5.89 22.91 -30.99
N SER A 123 6.89 22.80 -30.11
CA SER A 123 7.07 21.58 -29.33
C SER A 123 5.77 21.39 -28.56
N GLU A 124 5.05 20.31 -28.83
CA GLU A 124 3.92 19.87 -28.02
C GLU A 124 4.46 19.60 -26.61
N GLU A 125 4.39 20.59 -25.71
CA GLU A 125 4.59 20.35 -24.28
C GLU A 125 3.39 19.53 -23.82
N GLU A 126 3.54 18.20 -23.85
CA GLU A 126 2.56 17.26 -23.28
C GLU A 126 2.26 17.71 -21.84
N ALA A 127 1.00 18.05 -21.57
CA ALA A 127 0.59 18.51 -20.24
C ALA A 127 0.97 17.47 -19.18
N GLU A 128 1.70 17.90 -18.16
CA GLU A 128 2.19 16.99 -17.11
C GLU A 128 1.00 16.38 -16.35
N PRO A 129 0.91 15.03 -16.26
CA PRO A 129 -0.22 14.38 -15.61
C PRO A 129 -0.17 14.56 -14.10
N VAL A 130 -1.30 14.97 -13.51
CA VAL A 130 -1.47 15.05 -12.05
C VAL A 130 -1.86 13.68 -11.52
N VAL A 131 -1.04 13.11 -10.64
CA VAL A 131 -1.31 11.84 -9.96
C VAL A 131 -1.92 12.08 -8.58
N VAL A 132 -3.10 11.53 -8.35
CA VAL A 132 -3.79 11.57 -7.05
C VAL A 132 -3.77 10.17 -6.44
N ILE A 133 -3.32 10.07 -5.19
CA ILE A 133 -3.33 8.84 -4.42
C ILE A 133 -4.33 8.98 -3.27
N THR A 134 -5.37 8.16 -3.28
CA THR A 134 -6.37 8.07 -2.20
C THR A 134 -6.17 6.76 -1.44
N ARG A 135 -6.23 6.83 -0.12
CA ARG A 135 -5.99 5.68 0.77
C ARG A 135 -7.10 5.55 1.79
N TRP A 136 -7.51 4.31 2.03
CA TRP A 136 -8.32 3.90 3.17
C TRP A 136 -7.59 2.81 3.95
N ALA A 137 -7.65 2.85 5.27
CA ALA A 137 -7.08 1.82 6.13
C ALA A 137 -7.86 1.71 7.44
N PHE A 138 -8.10 0.47 7.85
CA PHE A 138 -8.66 0.11 9.14
C PHE A 138 -7.85 -1.04 9.71
N THR A 139 -7.48 -0.96 10.99
CA THR A 139 -6.82 -2.05 11.70
C THR A 139 -7.52 -2.34 13.01
N ARG A 140 -7.53 -3.62 13.38
CA ARG A 140 -8.10 -4.13 14.63
C ARG A 140 -7.11 -5.09 15.26
N ILE A 141 -6.78 -4.84 16.52
CA ILE A 141 -6.06 -5.82 17.34
C ILE A 141 -7.11 -6.76 17.92
N CYS A 142 -7.03 -8.04 17.58
CA CYS A 142 -7.97 -9.03 18.07
C CYS A 142 -7.75 -9.30 19.55
N ARG A 143 -8.80 -9.76 20.23
CA ARG A 143 -8.72 -10.13 21.64
C ARG A 143 -7.67 -11.24 21.78
N THR A 144 -6.73 -11.04 22.69
CA THR A 144 -5.70 -12.01 23.03
C THR A 144 -5.81 -12.40 24.50
N GLU A 145 -5.47 -13.65 24.79
CA GLU A 145 -5.35 -14.17 26.15
C GLU A 145 -3.91 -14.00 26.69
N MET A 146 -2.99 -13.55 25.84
CA MET A 146 -1.62 -13.25 26.23
C MET A 146 -1.60 -12.03 27.17
N ASN A 147 -0.67 -12.04 28.12
CA ASN A 147 -0.43 -10.87 28.96
C ASN A 147 0.41 -9.85 28.18
N VAL A 148 -0.27 -8.97 27.43
CA VAL A 148 0.37 -7.99 26.54
C VAL A 148 0.48 -6.63 27.24
N PRO A 149 1.69 -6.08 27.41
CA PRO A 149 1.87 -4.73 27.93
C PRO A 149 1.16 -3.69 27.05
N ILE A 150 0.57 -2.67 27.68
CA ILE A 150 -0.18 -1.62 26.97
C ILE A 150 0.70 -0.85 25.97
N GLU A 151 1.99 -0.77 26.23
CA GLU A 151 2.99 -0.16 25.35
C GLU A 151 3.08 -0.90 24.01
N VAL A 152 3.03 -2.23 24.02
CA VAL A 152 3.05 -3.05 22.80
C VAL A 152 1.79 -2.82 21.98
N LEU A 153 0.62 -2.75 22.63
CA LEU A 153 -0.65 -2.45 21.95
C LEU A 153 -0.65 -1.05 21.32
N ARG A 154 0.02 -0.07 21.95
CA ARG A 154 0.20 1.28 21.39
C ARG A 154 1.17 1.26 20.21
N GLU A 155 2.32 0.60 20.35
CA GLU A 155 3.28 0.42 19.25
C GLU A 155 2.62 -0.21 18.02
N MET A 156 1.82 -1.27 18.21
CA MET A 156 1.07 -1.93 17.12
C MET A 156 0.10 -0.97 16.42
N ARG A 157 -0.60 -0.13 17.18
CA ARG A 157 -1.51 0.89 16.65
C ARG A 157 -0.75 1.92 15.83
N ASP A 158 0.29 2.51 16.40
CA ASP A 158 1.05 3.61 15.80
C ASP A 158 1.84 3.14 14.58
N LEU A 159 2.37 1.91 14.61
CA LEU A 159 3.06 1.29 13.48
C LEU A 159 2.16 1.17 12.25
N SER A 160 0.87 0.89 12.42
CA SER A 160 -0.08 0.75 11.32
C SER A 160 -0.21 2.06 10.52
N GLY A 161 -0.14 3.21 11.20
CA GLY A 161 -0.11 4.52 10.56
C GLY A 161 1.17 4.74 9.76
N ARG A 162 2.32 4.51 10.40
CA ARG A 162 3.66 4.72 9.79
C ARG A 162 3.93 3.83 8.59
N VAL A 163 3.66 2.52 8.68
CA VAL A 163 3.88 1.57 7.57
C VAL A 163 3.16 2.03 6.31
N SER A 164 1.94 2.51 6.48
CA SER A 164 1.19 2.92 5.32
C SER A 164 1.63 4.27 4.75
N GLU A 165 2.24 5.14 5.55
CA GLU A 165 2.92 6.33 5.03
C GLU A 165 4.18 5.92 4.25
N THR A 166 4.96 4.97 4.77
CA THR A 166 6.14 4.42 4.07
C THR A 166 5.76 3.80 2.73
N ILE A 167 4.70 2.97 2.66
CA ILE A 167 4.20 2.40 1.40
C ILE A 167 3.93 3.50 0.36
N LEU A 168 3.29 4.60 0.77
CA LEU A 168 3.01 5.71 -0.13
C LEU A 168 4.29 6.41 -0.58
N ASN A 169 5.27 6.59 0.31
CA ASN A 169 6.56 7.19 -0.06
C ASN A 169 7.32 6.28 -1.05
N CYS A 170 7.37 4.97 -0.83
CA CYS A 170 7.95 4.02 -1.78
C CYS A 170 7.28 4.11 -3.17
N VAL A 171 5.96 4.23 -3.20
CA VAL A 171 5.22 4.41 -4.46
C VAL A 171 5.61 5.72 -5.13
N ARG A 172 5.65 6.84 -4.40
CA ARG A 172 6.03 8.17 -4.92
C ARG A 172 7.45 8.20 -5.48
N GLU A 173 8.40 7.62 -4.75
CA GLU A 173 9.80 7.51 -5.18
C GLU A 173 9.93 6.68 -6.46
N THR A 174 9.22 5.55 -6.55
CA THR A 174 9.26 4.68 -7.73
C THR A 174 8.72 5.37 -8.98
N VAL A 175 7.75 6.29 -8.84
CA VAL A 175 7.19 7.06 -9.97
C VAL A 175 7.89 8.39 -10.21
N GLY A 176 9.04 8.64 -9.58
CA GLY A 176 9.83 9.86 -9.79
C GLY A 176 9.25 11.12 -9.15
N LEU A 177 8.24 10.99 -8.27
CA LEU A 177 7.63 12.09 -7.52
C LEU A 177 8.37 12.34 -6.18
N ALA A 178 9.69 12.12 -6.16
CA ALA A 178 10.52 12.36 -4.98
C ALA A 178 10.54 13.85 -4.62
N LYS A 179 10.56 14.14 -3.31
CA LYS A 179 10.63 15.51 -2.78
C LYS A 179 11.90 16.24 -3.19
#